data_AF-A0A7C5KWW6-F1
#
_entry.id   AF-A0A7C5KWW6-F1
#
_cell.length_a   1.000
_cell.length_b   1.000
_cell.length_c   1.000
_cell.angle_alpha   90.00
_cell.angle_beta   90.00
_cell.angle_gamma   90.00
#
_symmetry.space_group_name_H-M   'P 1'
#
loop_
_entity.id
_entity.type
_entity.pdbx_description
1 polymer ?
#
loop_
_entity_poly.entity_id
_entity_poly.type
_entity_poly.pdbx_seq_one_letter_code
_entity_poly.pdbx_strand_id
1 'polypeptide(L)'
;MNLHVNNGESMCRPIFYNLFFVLVLLAPAVHARSFVVASEVQINTGDWFPLPVEDMKAAAVDVALDELTKGGLFSIVPESDKSQSLSNKLTLTISLIGPAETAKLTIKVNLKDHATYISTASISVHDMDFQGIYNAFEHIGLVAAQRLNDKTEALVILPASRPESSREPDNKKLKVIYDRAQKLKRQYQYKKSRILFEQVAAAKGEGSDQLNALAKDELIYGLTVFEAKQSMVA
;
A
#
# COMPACT_ATOMS: atom_id res chain seq x y z
N MET A 1 48.09 6.24 78.29
CA MET A 1 48.48 4.99 77.60
C MET A 1 47.44 4.70 76.54
N ASN A 2 47.91 4.51 75.30
CA ASN A 2 47.24 3.94 74.13
C ASN A 2 46.14 4.74 73.41
N LEU A 3 46.63 5.39 72.34
CA LEU A 3 46.02 5.61 71.02
C LEU A 3 45.09 4.49 70.56
N HIS A 4 43.96 4.84 69.94
CA HIS A 4 43.62 4.24 68.66
C HIS A 4 42.75 5.15 67.79
N VAL A 5 43.35 5.51 66.65
CA VAL A 5 42.76 6.10 65.45
C VAL A 5 41.92 5.02 64.76
N ASN A 6 40.77 5.39 64.19
CA ASN A 6 40.31 4.71 62.97
C ASN A 6 39.47 5.64 62.07
N ASN A 7 40.04 5.88 60.89
CA ASN A 7 39.44 6.54 59.74
C ASN A 7 38.45 5.58 59.08
N GLY A 8 37.22 6.04 58.84
CA GLY A 8 36.21 5.33 58.05
C GLY A 8 35.80 6.18 56.86
N GLU A 9 36.21 5.72 55.69
CA GLU A 9 36.26 6.41 54.41
C GLU A 9 34.88 6.85 53.87
N SER A 10 34.85 8.08 53.34
CA SER A 10 33.75 8.60 52.52
C SER A 10 33.66 7.84 51.20
N MET A 11 32.60 7.07 51.02
CA MET A 11 32.19 6.58 49.70
C MET A 11 31.47 7.68 48.91
N CYS A 12 32.21 8.37 48.04
CA CYS A 12 31.65 9.10 46.92
C CYS A 12 30.98 8.12 45.94
N ARG A 13 29.65 8.09 45.91
CA ARG A 13 28.90 7.44 44.84
C ARG A 13 28.85 8.38 43.62
N PRO A 14 29.30 7.96 42.43
CA PRO A 14 29.07 8.73 41.22
C PRO A 14 27.59 8.64 40.83
N ILE A 15 26.92 9.79 40.82
CA ILE A 15 25.59 9.97 40.27
C ILE A 15 25.72 9.84 38.74
N PHE A 16 25.46 8.64 38.22
CA PHE A 16 25.30 8.42 36.79
C PHE A 16 23.99 9.09 36.34
N TYR A 17 24.11 10.30 35.81
CA TYR A 17 23.04 10.93 35.04
C TYR A 17 22.79 10.10 33.78
N ASN A 18 21.71 9.32 33.78
CA ASN A 18 21.12 8.74 32.58
C ASN A 18 20.58 9.88 31.72
N LEU A 19 21.46 10.46 30.89
CA LEU A 19 21.11 11.40 29.84
C LEU A 19 20.37 10.62 28.75
N PHE A 20 19.07 10.44 28.94
CA PHE A 20 18.16 9.84 27.97
C PHE A 20 18.04 10.84 26.80
N PHE A 21 18.96 10.72 25.83
CA PHE A 21 18.93 11.47 24.59
C PHE A 21 17.69 11.03 23.79
N VAL A 22 16.57 11.74 23.96
CA VAL A 22 15.38 11.58 23.12
C VAL A 22 15.75 12.13 21.74
N LEU A 23 16.35 11.27 20.93
CA LEU A 23 16.56 11.50 19.50
C LEU A 23 15.17 11.47 18.84
N VAL A 24 14.49 12.62 18.81
CA VAL A 24 13.29 12.82 18.00
C VAL A 24 13.71 12.73 16.55
N LEU A 25 13.63 11.53 15.98
CA LEU A 25 13.72 11.28 14.55
C LEU A 25 12.59 12.05 13.88
N LEU A 26 12.90 13.27 13.43
CA LEU A 26 12.14 14.01 12.42
C LEU A 26 12.18 13.19 11.13
N ALA A 27 11.34 12.16 11.06
CA ALA A 27 11.09 11.44 9.83
C ALA A 27 10.42 12.44 8.88
N PRO A 28 11.01 12.74 7.70
CA PRO A 28 10.32 13.55 6.72
C PRO A 28 9.02 12.83 6.37
N ALA A 29 7.89 13.48 6.66
CA ALA A 29 6.58 13.00 6.27
C ALA A 29 6.57 12.90 4.74
N VAL A 30 6.76 11.69 4.23
CA VAL A 30 6.56 11.38 2.82
C VAL A 30 5.06 11.50 2.60
N HIS A 31 4.62 12.67 2.15
CA HIS A 31 3.24 12.89 1.75
C HIS A 31 3.02 12.07 0.48
N ALA A 32 2.57 10.83 0.65
CA ALA A 32 2.05 10.04 -0.45
C ALA A 32 0.88 10.84 -1.05
N ARG A 33 0.94 11.11 -2.36
CA ARG A 33 -0.16 11.80 -3.05
C ARG A 33 -1.37 10.87 -3.00
N SER A 34 -2.38 11.26 -2.23
CA SER A 34 -3.67 10.56 -2.20
C SER A 34 -4.53 11.04 -3.37
N PHE A 35 -5.11 10.11 -4.11
CA PHE A 35 -6.15 10.40 -5.09
C PHE A 35 -7.50 10.53 -4.38
N VAL A 36 -8.07 11.71 -4.44
CA VAL A 36 -9.48 11.90 -4.05
C VAL A 36 -10.35 11.30 -5.15
N VAL A 37 -11.20 10.33 -4.80
CA VAL A 37 -12.08 9.60 -5.73
C VAL A 37 -13.52 9.69 -5.26
N ALA A 38 -14.44 9.95 -6.20
CA ALA A 38 -15.87 9.81 -5.94
C ALA A 38 -16.27 8.34 -6.14
N SER A 39 -16.90 7.73 -5.13
CA SER A 39 -17.39 6.36 -5.23
C SER A 39 -18.79 6.30 -5.84
N GLU A 40 -19.02 5.32 -6.71
CA GLU A 40 -20.32 4.95 -7.25
C GLU A 40 -20.49 3.45 -7.10
N VAL A 41 -21.63 3.01 -6.55
CA VAL A 41 -21.94 1.60 -6.34
C VAL A 41 -23.06 1.21 -7.30
N GLN A 42 -22.85 0.15 -8.06
CA GLN A 42 -23.82 -0.44 -8.98
C GLN A 42 -24.06 -1.90 -8.61
N ILE A 43 -25.31 -2.33 -8.63
CA ILE A 43 -25.68 -3.71 -8.30
C ILE A 43 -26.52 -4.26 -9.44
N ASN A 44 -26.03 -5.35 -10.02
CA ASN A 44 -26.67 -6.08 -11.11
C ASN A 44 -27.06 -7.46 -10.60
N THR A 45 -28.28 -7.59 -10.06
CA THR A 45 -28.78 -8.83 -9.43
C THR A 45 -29.50 -9.76 -10.40
N GLY A 46 -29.96 -9.28 -11.56
CA GLY A 46 -30.94 -10.03 -12.35
C GLY A 46 -32.15 -10.39 -11.49
N ASP A 47 -32.63 -11.64 -11.56
CA ASP A 47 -33.76 -12.16 -10.78
C ASP A 47 -33.32 -12.96 -9.52
N TRP A 48 -32.06 -12.87 -9.12
CA TRP A 48 -31.51 -13.66 -8.01
C TRP A 48 -31.05 -12.77 -6.85
N PHE A 49 -31.55 -13.05 -5.65
CA PHE A 49 -31.35 -12.23 -4.45
C PHE A 49 -31.00 -13.10 -3.25
N PRO A 50 -29.71 -13.49 -3.10
CA PRO A 50 -29.28 -14.38 -2.03
C PRO A 50 -29.22 -13.67 -0.66
N LEU A 51 -29.16 -12.33 -0.65
CA LEU A 51 -29.17 -11.46 0.52
C LEU A 51 -29.94 -10.16 0.24
N PRO A 52 -30.39 -9.44 1.28
CA PRO A 52 -30.82 -8.06 1.14
C PRO A 52 -29.74 -7.18 0.49
N VAL A 53 -30.17 -6.21 -0.32
CA VAL A 53 -29.26 -5.31 -1.05
C VAL A 53 -28.30 -4.58 -0.13
N GLU A 54 -28.78 -4.12 1.03
CA GLU A 54 -27.96 -3.40 2.00
C GLU A 54 -26.91 -4.31 2.65
N ASP A 55 -27.22 -5.58 2.90
CA ASP A 55 -26.27 -6.55 3.45
C ASP A 55 -25.17 -6.88 2.44
N MET A 56 -25.52 -7.01 1.15
CA MET A 56 -24.53 -7.20 0.08
C MET A 56 -23.59 -6.00 -0.05
N LYS A 57 -24.12 -4.77 0.08
CA LYS A 57 -23.30 -3.56 0.09
C LYS A 57 -22.39 -3.52 1.30
N ALA A 58 -22.93 -3.71 2.51
CA ALA A 58 -22.14 -3.68 3.74
C ALA A 58 -21.01 -4.71 3.69
N ALA A 59 -21.31 -5.95 3.30
CA ALA A 59 -20.31 -7.00 3.22
C ALA A 59 -19.24 -6.74 2.15
N ALA A 60 -19.63 -6.43 0.91
CA ALA A 60 -18.67 -6.35 -0.19
C ALA A 60 -18.08 -4.95 -0.41
N VAL A 61 -18.92 -3.91 -0.35
CA VAL A 61 -18.52 -2.54 -0.65
C VAL A 61 -17.75 -1.95 0.52
N ASP A 62 -18.27 -2.00 1.74
CA ASP A 62 -17.61 -1.32 2.87
C ASP A 62 -16.23 -1.95 3.14
N VAL A 63 -16.13 -3.28 3.11
CA VAL A 63 -14.85 -3.99 3.22
C VAL A 63 -13.88 -3.61 2.09
N ALA A 64 -14.38 -3.48 0.85
CA ALA A 64 -13.54 -3.04 -0.26
C ALA A 64 -13.07 -1.59 -0.09
N LEU A 65 -13.92 -0.67 0.37
CA LEU A 65 -13.56 0.73 0.58
C LEU A 65 -12.57 0.89 1.74
N ASP A 66 -12.76 0.16 2.84
CA ASP A 66 -11.81 0.12 3.96
C ASP A 66 -10.42 -0.33 3.48
N GLU A 67 -10.36 -1.45 2.76
CA GLU A 67 -9.09 -1.96 2.23
C GLU A 67 -8.44 -1.02 1.21
N LEU A 68 -9.22 -0.35 0.34
CA LEU A 68 -8.68 0.65 -0.60
C LEU A 68 -8.10 1.89 0.10
N THR A 69 -8.68 2.30 1.24
CA THR A 69 -8.23 3.49 1.97
C THR A 69 -7.10 3.22 2.95
N LYS A 70 -6.94 1.97 3.40
CA LYS A 70 -5.87 1.52 4.31
C LYS A 70 -4.46 1.89 3.85
N GLY A 71 -4.22 1.89 2.53
CA GLY A 71 -2.94 2.27 1.93
C GLY A 71 -2.68 3.78 1.85
N GLY A 72 -3.68 4.61 2.16
CA GLY A 72 -3.64 6.08 2.03
C GLY A 72 -3.57 6.59 0.59
N LEU A 73 -3.62 5.70 -0.40
CA LEU A 73 -3.56 6.06 -1.82
C LEU A 73 -4.88 6.66 -2.31
N PHE A 74 -6.00 6.21 -1.76
CA PHE A 74 -7.33 6.70 -2.12
C PHE A 74 -7.96 7.40 -0.92
N SER A 75 -8.56 8.56 -1.17
CA SER A 75 -9.47 9.23 -0.25
C SER A 75 -10.84 9.27 -0.90
N ILE A 76 -11.82 8.62 -0.27
CA ILE A 76 -13.14 8.41 -0.86
C ILE A 76 -14.05 9.54 -0.38
N VAL A 77 -14.68 10.23 -1.33
CA VAL A 77 -15.64 11.29 -1.07
C VAL A 77 -17.02 10.83 -1.51
N PRO A 78 -18.08 11.05 -0.70
CA PRO A 78 -19.43 10.69 -1.08
C PRO A 78 -19.89 11.43 -2.34
N GLU A 79 -20.73 10.76 -3.12
CA GLU A 79 -21.22 11.24 -4.42
C GLU A 79 -22.02 12.55 -4.32
N SER A 80 -22.55 12.88 -3.13
CA SER A 80 -23.28 14.12 -2.84
C SER A 80 -22.39 15.38 -2.91
N ASP A 81 -21.08 15.22 -2.71
CA ASP A 81 -20.12 16.34 -2.67
C ASP A 81 -19.45 16.57 -4.03
N LYS A 82 -20.20 16.29 -5.12
CA LYS A 82 -19.85 16.55 -6.52
C LYS A 82 -19.76 18.05 -6.80
N SER A 83 -18.80 18.73 -6.18
CA SER A 83 -18.22 19.91 -6.80
C SER A 83 -17.53 19.45 -8.08
N GLN A 84 -18.04 19.93 -9.23
CA GLN A 84 -17.78 19.64 -10.65
C GLN A 84 -16.33 19.40 -11.15
N SER A 85 -15.33 19.20 -10.29
CA SER A 85 -13.91 19.12 -10.65
C SER A 85 -13.20 17.82 -10.24
N LEU A 86 -13.85 16.87 -9.54
CA LEU A 86 -13.20 15.59 -9.21
C LEU A 86 -13.25 14.65 -10.42
N SER A 87 -12.18 14.69 -11.20
CA SER A 87 -11.95 13.88 -12.41
C SER A 87 -11.69 12.40 -12.15
N ASN A 88 -11.59 11.98 -10.88
CA ASN A 88 -11.29 10.61 -10.51
C ASN A 88 -12.55 9.91 -10.01
N LYS A 89 -12.81 8.71 -10.54
CA LYS A 89 -14.03 7.96 -10.29
C LYS A 89 -13.69 6.54 -9.86
N LEU A 90 -14.29 6.09 -8.77
CA LEU A 90 -14.24 4.72 -8.28
C LEU A 90 -15.63 4.10 -8.48
N THR A 91 -15.73 3.03 -9.25
CA THR A 91 -16.98 2.30 -9.49
C THR A 91 -16.86 0.89 -8.93
N LEU A 92 -17.80 0.51 -8.07
CA LEU A 92 -17.93 -0.85 -7.53
C LEU A 92 -19.18 -1.48 -8.12
N THR A 93 -19.02 -2.58 -8.86
CA THR A 93 -20.12 -3.30 -9.49
C THR A 93 -20.26 -4.68 -8.89
N ILE A 94 -21.33 -4.91 -8.14
CA ILE A 94 -21.74 -6.25 -7.71
C ILE A 94 -22.55 -6.88 -8.83
N SER A 95 -22.22 -8.10 -9.22
CA SER A 95 -22.96 -8.88 -10.21
C SER A 95 -23.28 -10.25 -9.66
N LEU A 96 -24.55 -10.63 -9.72
CA LEU A 96 -25.05 -11.94 -9.31
C LEU A 96 -25.39 -12.75 -10.55
N ILE A 97 -24.79 -13.94 -10.66
CA ILE A 97 -24.95 -14.82 -11.82
C ILE A 97 -25.81 -16.01 -11.38
N GLY A 98 -27.13 -15.88 -11.55
CA GLY A 98 -28.13 -16.84 -11.05
C GLY A 98 -27.86 -18.31 -11.41
N PRO A 99 -27.71 -18.67 -12.70
CA PRO A 99 -27.51 -20.08 -13.09
C PRO A 99 -26.23 -20.73 -12.53
N ALA A 100 -25.25 -19.93 -12.11
CA ALA A 100 -24.00 -20.40 -11.53
C ALA A 100 -23.91 -20.11 -10.02
N GLU A 101 -24.97 -19.56 -9.43
CA GLU A 101 -25.04 -19.07 -8.05
C GLU A 101 -23.73 -18.39 -7.62
N THR A 102 -23.24 -17.49 -8.47
CA THR A 102 -21.92 -16.87 -8.30
C THR A 102 -22.05 -15.39 -7.99
N ALA A 103 -21.45 -14.96 -6.88
CA ALA A 103 -21.28 -13.56 -6.53
C ALA A 103 -19.97 -13.04 -7.15
N LYS A 104 -20.01 -11.86 -7.77
CA LYS A 104 -18.86 -11.21 -8.39
C LYS A 104 -18.82 -9.74 -8.02
N LEU A 105 -17.67 -9.25 -7.58
CA LEU A 105 -17.40 -7.83 -7.39
C LEU A 105 -16.35 -7.38 -8.40
N THR A 106 -16.64 -6.29 -9.12
CA THR A 106 -15.69 -5.60 -9.98
C THR A 106 -15.46 -4.18 -9.49
N ILE A 107 -14.21 -3.82 -9.24
CA ILE A 107 -13.81 -2.49 -8.84
C ILE A 107 -13.05 -1.85 -10.00
N LYS A 108 -13.50 -0.67 -10.43
CA LYS A 108 -12.90 0.12 -11.49
C LYS A 108 -12.51 1.49 -10.95
N VAL A 109 -11.26 1.87 -11.12
CA VAL A 109 -10.78 3.21 -10.79
C VAL A 109 -10.35 3.88 -12.09
N ASN A 110 -10.97 5.02 -12.37
CA ASN A 110 -10.56 5.95 -13.40
C ASN A 110 -9.88 7.14 -12.72
N LEU A 111 -8.57 7.29 -12.95
CA LEU A 111 -7.78 8.40 -12.43
C LEU A 111 -7.44 9.32 -13.60
N LYS A 112 -7.62 10.63 -13.42
CA LYS A 112 -7.22 11.63 -14.42
C LYS A 112 -5.73 11.54 -14.67
N ASP A 113 -5.34 11.64 -15.94
CA ASP A 113 -3.95 11.59 -16.40
C ASP A 113 -3.25 10.23 -16.14
N HIS A 114 -4.03 9.19 -15.81
CA HIS A 114 -3.55 7.84 -15.55
C HIS A 114 -4.41 6.80 -16.30
N ALA A 115 -3.93 5.56 -16.33
CA ALA A 115 -4.71 4.45 -16.88
C ALA A 115 -5.94 4.16 -16.01
N THR A 116 -6.94 3.52 -16.62
CA THR A 116 -8.04 2.92 -15.86
C THR A 116 -7.57 1.58 -15.28
N TYR A 117 -7.80 1.39 -13.98
CA TYR A 117 -7.47 0.15 -13.27
C TYR A 117 -8.74 -0.62 -12.97
N ILE A 118 -8.72 -1.92 -13.23
CA ILE A 118 -9.86 -2.80 -12.99
C ILE A 118 -9.39 -4.01 -12.20
N SER A 119 -10.15 -4.40 -11.19
CA SER A 119 -9.97 -5.61 -10.41
C SER A 119 -11.30 -6.33 -10.25
N THR A 120 -11.27 -7.65 -10.28
CA THR A 120 -12.47 -8.48 -10.13
C THR A 120 -12.15 -9.66 -9.21
N ALA A 121 -13.12 -10.01 -8.37
CA ALA A 121 -13.14 -11.24 -7.59
C ALA A 121 -14.54 -11.85 -7.70
N SER A 122 -14.61 -13.18 -7.64
CA SER A 122 -15.87 -13.92 -7.70
C SER A 122 -15.76 -15.20 -6.90
N ILE A 123 -16.88 -15.65 -6.37
CA ILE A 123 -16.99 -16.87 -5.59
C ILE A 123 -18.36 -17.50 -5.83
N SER A 124 -18.39 -18.83 -5.94
CA SER A 124 -19.65 -19.58 -5.92
C SER A 124 -20.21 -19.52 -4.50
N VAL A 125 -21.50 -19.25 -4.38
CA VAL A 125 -22.23 -19.28 -3.11
C VAL A 125 -23.26 -20.42 -3.06
N HIS A 126 -23.14 -21.36 -4.00
CA HIS A 126 -23.93 -22.59 -4.00
C HIS A 126 -23.76 -23.32 -2.67
N ASP A 127 -24.87 -23.83 -2.13
CA ASP A 127 -24.94 -24.55 -0.86
C ASP A 127 -24.45 -23.78 0.38
N MET A 128 -24.24 -22.45 0.28
CA MET A 128 -23.92 -21.62 1.43
C MET A 128 -25.19 -21.21 2.18
N ASP A 129 -25.12 -21.21 3.51
CA ASP A 129 -26.15 -20.59 4.33
C ASP A 129 -26.04 -19.05 4.28
N PHE A 130 -26.98 -18.36 4.91
CA PHE A 130 -27.02 -16.90 4.93
C PHE A 130 -25.67 -16.27 5.37
N GLN A 131 -25.06 -16.81 6.43
CA GLN A 131 -23.78 -16.31 6.93
C GLN A 131 -22.62 -16.62 5.98
N GLY A 132 -22.59 -17.81 5.38
CA GLY A 132 -21.61 -18.20 4.38
C GLY A 132 -21.65 -17.28 3.16
N ILE A 133 -22.84 -16.94 2.69
CA ILE A 133 -23.03 -15.98 1.58
C ILE A 133 -22.51 -14.60 2.00
N TYR A 134 -22.84 -14.12 3.20
CA TYR A 134 -22.35 -12.83 3.70
C TYR A 134 -20.82 -12.78 3.73
N ASN A 135 -20.18 -13.80 4.31
CA ASN A 135 -18.72 -13.93 4.38
C ASN A 135 -18.09 -14.03 2.97
N ALA A 136 -18.79 -14.65 2.02
CA ALA A 136 -18.36 -14.71 0.63
C ALA A 136 -18.36 -13.32 -0.03
N PHE A 137 -19.32 -12.45 0.28
CA PHE A 137 -19.32 -11.04 -0.16
C PHE A 137 -18.17 -10.25 0.47
N GLU A 138 -17.91 -10.42 1.77
CA GLU A 138 -16.74 -9.82 2.44
C GLU A 138 -15.43 -10.25 1.77
N HIS A 139 -15.30 -11.54 1.48
CA HIS A 139 -14.11 -12.11 0.87
C HIS A 139 -13.86 -11.54 -0.53
N ILE A 140 -14.88 -11.48 -1.41
CA ILE A 140 -14.70 -10.88 -2.75
C ILE A 140 -14.42 -9.38 -2.66
N GLY A 141 -15.01 -8.68 -1.68
CA GLY A 141 -14.71 -7.29 -1.34
C GLY A 141 -13.23 -7.06 -1.09
N LEU A 142 -12.71 -7.78 -0.10
CA LEU A 142 -11.32 -7.74 0.31
C LEU A 142 -10.36 -8.09 -0.84
N VAL A 143 -10.59 -9.22 -1.52
CA VAL A 143 -9.68 -9.72 -2.57
C VAL A 143 -9.66 -8.78 -3.78
N ALA A 144 -10.82 -8.25 -4.19
CA ALA A 144 -10.87 -7.31 -5.31
C ALA A 144 -10.11 -6.01 -4.98
N ALA A 145 -10.28 -5.49 -3.76
CA ALA A 145 -9.59 -4.29 -3.28
C ALA A 145 -8.08 -4.49 -3.16
N GLN A 146 -7.62 -5.58 -2.55
CA GLN A 146 -6.19 -5.93 -2.44
C GLN A 146 -5.52 -5.99 -3.81
N ARG A 147 -6.13 -6.70 -4.77
CA ARG A 147 -5.65 -6.80 -6.15
C ARG A 147 -5.59 -5.43 -6.85
N LEU A 148 -6.50 -4.52 -6.51
CA LEU A 148 -6.49 -3.17 -7.08
C LEU A 148 -5.38 -2.31 -6.46
N ASN A 149 -5.21 -2.39 -5.14
CA ASN A 149 -4.11 -1.74 -4.43
C ASN A 149 -2.76 -2.18 -5.00
N ASP A 150 -2.56 -3.48 -5.20
CA ASP A 150 -1.34 -4.03 -5.80
C ASP A 150 -1.08 -3.46 -7.21
N LYS A 151 -2.13 -3.33 -8.04
CA LYS A 151 -2.03 -2.74 -9.38
C LYS A 151 -1.74 -1.24 -9.38
N THR A 152 -2.17 -0.54 -8.33
CA THR A 152 -2.08 0.93 -8.22
C THR A 152 -0.91 1.38 -7.35
N GLU A 153 -0.20 0.45 -6.70
CA GLU A 153 0.94 0.73 -5.83
C GLU A 153 2.07 1.48 -6.57
N ALA A 154 2.26 1.20 -7.86
CA ALA A 154 3.23 1.91 -8.69
C ALA A 154 2.95 3.43 -8.82
N LEU A 155 1.69 3.86 -8.64
CA LEU A 155 1.32 5.27 -8.67
C LEU A 155 1.83 6.06 -7.45
N VAL A 156 1.97 5.40 -6.30
CA VAL A 156 2.53 5.98 -5.06
C VAL A 156 4.00 6.40 -5.26
N ILE A 157 4.64 5.78 -6.26
CA ILE A 157 6.09 5.74 -6.41
C ILE A 157 6.57 6.66 -7.55
N LEU A 158 5.65 7.17 -8.39
CA LEU A 158 6.00 8.10 -9.47
C LEU A 158 6.70 9.34 -8.88
N PRO A 159 7.94 9.64 -9.30
CA PRO A 159 8.59 10.88 -8.92
C PRO A 159 7.75 12.05 -9.45
N ALA A 160 7.51 13.04 -8.58
CA ALA A 160 6.95 14.31 -9.02
C ALA A 160 7.81 14.85 -10.16
N SER A 161 7.16 15.21 -11.26
CA SER A 161 7.75 15.72 -12.52
C SER A 161 8.23 14.62 -13.47
N ARG A 162 7.52 14.41 -14.58
CA ARG A 162 8.19 14.22 -15.88
C ARG A 162 8.86 15.56 -16.19
N PRO A 163 10.19 15.70 -16.12
CA PRO A 163 10.83 16.87 -16.65
C PRO A 163 10.79 16.72 -18.17
N GLU A 164 10.10 17.64 -18.83
CA GLU A 164 10.36 17.91 -20.24
C GLU A 164 11.87 18.02 -20.45
N SER A 165 12.35 17.31 -21.47
CA SER A 165 13.66 17.42 -22.11
C SER A 165 14.65 18.39 -21.46
N SER A 166 15.38 17.94 -20.44
CA SER A 166 16.66 18.55 -20.10
C SER A 166 17.69 17.46 -19.86
N ARG A 167 18.79 17.56 -20.61
CA ARG A 167 19.98 16.70 -20.57
C ARG A 167 20.75 16.89 -19.25
N GLU A 168 20.09 16.71 -18.12
CA GLU A 168 20.80 16.43 -16.87
C GLU A 168 21.25 14.96 -16.90
N PRO A 169 22.46 14.64 -16.40
CA PRO A 169 22.98 13.27 -16.42
C PRO A 169 22.04 12.33 -15.66
N ASP A 170 21.43 11.42 -16.40
CA ASP A 170 20.42 10.44 -16.00
C ASP A 170 20.79 9.70 -14.70
N ASN A 171 22.09 9.53 -14.47
CA ASN A 171 22.67 8.87 -13.31
C ASN A 171 22.29 9.50 -11.95
N LYS A 172 22.22 10.83 -11.82
CA LYS A 172 21.86 11.45 -10.52
C LYS A 172 20.40 11.16 -10.14
N LYS A 173 19.50 11.15 -11.13
CA LYS A 173 18.08 10.84 -10.93
C LYS A 173 17.90 9.37 -10.58
N LEU A 174 18.58 8.47 -11.30
CA LEU A 174 18.57 7.04 -11.01
C LEU A 174 19.12 6.72 -9.61
N LYS A 175 20.19 7.40 -9.17
CA LYS A 175 20.72 7.25 -7.82
C LYS A 175 19.70 7.61 -6.75
N VAL A 176 18.93 8.70 -6.93
CA VAL A 176 17.87 9.09 -5.98
C VAL A 176 16.76 8.04 -5.92
N ILE A 177 16.37 7.46 -7.07
CA ILE A 177 15.37 6.37 -7.15
C ILE A 177 15.91 5.13 -6.42
N TYR A 178 17.17 4.75 -6.67
CA TYR A 178 17.84 3.63 -6.02
C TYR A 178 17.95 3.81 -4.49
N ASP A 179 18.42 4.98 -4.03
CA ASP A 179 18.55 5.29 -2.61
C ASP A 179 17.17 5.26 -1.91
N ARG A 180 16.11 5.71 -2.60
CA ARG A 180 14.73 5.61 -2.10
C ARG A 180 14.25 4.17 -2.03
N ALA A 181 14.58 3.33 -3.02
CA ALA A 181 14.29 1.89 -2.99
C ALA A 181 14.93 1.24 -1.76
N GLN A 182 16.23 1.48 -1.55
CA GLN A 182 16.96 1.00 -0.37
C GLN A 182 16.31 1.45 0.95
N LYS A 183 15.85 2.70 1.03
CA LYS A 183 15.13 3.21 2.21
C LYS A 183 13.82 2.46 2.45
N LEU A 184 13.01 2.23 1.41
CA LEU A 184 11.75 1.49 1.51
C LEU A 184 11.98 0.03 1.92
N LYS A 185 13.03 -0.62 1.39
CA LYS A 185 13.46 -1.96 1.82
C LYS A 185 13.73 -2.01 3.32
N ARG A 186 14.48 -1.04 3.86
CA ARG A 186 14.78 -0.94 5.30
C ARG A 186 13.55 -0.64 6.16
N GLN A 187 12.51 -0.06 5.56
CA GLN A 187 11.22 0.21 6.20
C GLN A 187 10.21 -0.94 6.03
N TYR A 188 10.65 -2.12 5.58
CA TYR A 188 9.79 -3.29 5.36
C TYR A 188 8.69 -3.07 4.30
N GLN A 189 8.82 -2.04 3.46
CA GLN A 189 7.90 -1.74 2.36
C GLN A 189 8.39 -2.41 1.07
N TYR A 190 8.50 -3.74 1.09
CA TYR A 190 9.20 -4.51 0.06
C TYR A 190 8.57 -4.39 -1.33
N LYS A 191 7.24 -4.44 -1.42
CA LYS A 191 6.53 -4.24 -2.70
C LYS A 191 6.87 -2.89 -3.34
N LYS A 192 6.81 -1.79 -2.57
CA LYS A 192 7.21 -0.46 -3.04
C LYS A 192 8.69 -0.37 -3.41
N SER A 193 9.54 -1.03 -2.63
CA SER A 193 10.97 -1.11 -2.93
C SER A 193 11.24 -1.84 -4.26
N ARG A 194 10.54 -2.95 -4.53
CA ARG A 194 10.67 -3.73 -5.77
C ARG A 194 10.36 -2.86 -6.99
N ILE A 195 9.24 -2.14 -6.97
CA ILE A 195 8.83 -1.28 -8.09
C ILE A 195 9.93 -0.24 -8.42
N LEU A 196 10.55 0.38 -7.41
CA LEU A 196 11.65 1.32 -7.63
C LEU A 196 12.90 0.64 -8.19
N PHE A 197 13.26 -0.55 -7.71
CA PHE A 197 14.41 -1.27 -8.28
C PHE A 197 14.15 -1.72 -9.71
N GLU A 198 12.92 -2.13 -10.07
CA GLU A 198 12.56 -2.44 -11.46
C GLU A 198 12.70 -1.21 -12.36
N GLN A 199 12.29 -0.03 -11.88
CA GLN A 199 12.46 1.22 -12.61
C GLN A 199 13.95 1.55 -12.84
N VAL A 200 14.81 1.38 -11.84
CA VAL A 200 16.27 1.57 -12.00
C VAL A 200 16.81 0.52 -12.97
N ALA A 201 16.48 -0.76 -12.80
CA ALA A 201 16.97 -1.85 -13.63
C ALA A 201 16.58 -1.74 -15.12
N ALA A 202 15.47 -1.07 -15.43
CA ALA A 202 14.96 -0.86 -16.79
C ALA A 202 15.50 0.42 -17.47
N ALA A 203 16.17 1.32 -16.73
CA ALA A 203 16.69 2.58 -17.28
C ALA A 203 17.82 2.35 -18.28
N LYS A 204 17.94 3.20 -19.30
CA LYS A 204 18.95 3.11 -20.37
C LYS A 204 19.65 4.47 -20.53
N GLY A 205 20.97 4.54 -20.36
CA GLY A 205 21.75 5.77 -20.60
C GLY A 205 23.23 5.65 -20.23
N GLU A 206 24.05 6.63 -20.63
CA GLU A 206 25.47 6.67 -20.21
C GLU A 206 25.59 6.85 -18.68
N GLY A 207 26.33 5.95 -18.04
CA GLY A 207 26.58 5.96 -16.59
C GLY A 207 25.52 5.26 -15.73
N SER A 208 24.47 4.66 -16.32
CA SER A 208 23.45 3.90 -15.57
C SER A 208 23.83 2.46 -15.25
N ASP A 209 24.84 1.89 -15.91
CA ASP A 209 25.09 0.44 -15.90
C ASP A 209 25.36 -0.14 -14.51
N GLN A 210 26.11 0.59 -13.68
CA GLN A 210 26.40 0.14 -12.31
C GLN A 210 25.14 0.13 -11.44
N LEU A 211 24.31 1.18 -11.49
CA LEU A 211 23.07 1.24 -10.72
C LEU A 211 22.06 0.21 -11.22
N ASN A 212 22.01 -0.03 -12.53
CA ASN A 212 21.17 -1.06 -13.13
C ASN A 212 21.56 -2.45 -12.65
N ALA A 213 22.87 -2.75 -12.63
CA ALA A 213 23.38 -4.03 -12.13
C ALA A 213 23.03 -4.21 -10.64
N LEU A 214 23.28 -3.19 -9.81
CA LEU A 214 22.93 -3.23 -8.39
C LEU A 214 21.42 -3.41 -8.17
N ALA A 215 20.58 -2.73 -8.96
CA ALA A 215 19.13 -2.88 -8.86
C ALA A 215 18.67 -4.29 -9.25
N LYS A 216 19.28 -4.91 -10.26
CA LYS A 216 19.01 -6.31 -10.64
C LYS A 216 19.43 -7.27 -9.53
N ASP A 217 20.60 -7.07 -8.94
CA ASP A 217 21.07 -7.88 -7.81
C ASP A 217 20.12 -7.77 -6.61
N GLU A 218 19.61 -6.57 -6.34
CA GLU A 218 18.62 -6.34 -5.29
C GLU A 218 17.27 -7.03 -5.59
N LEU A 219 16.84 -7.08 -6.84
CA LEU A 219 15.62 -7.78 -7.24
C LEU A 219 15.77 -9.31 -7.12
N ILE A 220 16.94 -9.85 -7.45
CA ILE A 220 17.20 -11.29 -7.46
C ILE A 220 17.50 -11.81 -6.05
N TYR A 221 18.40 -11.14 -5.33
CA TYR A 221 18.95 -11.62 -4.06
C TYR A 221 18.53 -10.78 -2.86
N GLY A 222 18.45 -9.47 -3.04
CA GLY A 222 18.19 -8.55 -1.94
C GLY A 222 16.79 -8.69 -1.38
N LEU A 223 15.77 -8.44 -2.20
CA LEU A 223 14.37 -8.41 -1.82
C LEU A 223 13.78 -9.79 -1.52
N THR A 224 14.16 -10.81 -2.29
CA THR A 224 13.60 -12.17 -2.17
C THR A 224 13.81 -12.77 -0.79
N VAL A 225 14.98 -12.53 -0.18
CA VAL A 225 15.29 -12.98 1.18
C VAL A 225 14.42 -12.30 2.23
N PHE A 226 14.07 -11.03 2.03
CA PHE A 226 13.26 -10.28 2.99
C PHE A 226 11.76 -10.53 2.83
N GLU A 227 11.28 -10.71 1.59
CA GLU A 227 9.90 -11.11 1.31
C GLU A 227 9.61 -12.51 1.86
N ALA A 228 10.53 -13.46 1.69
CA ALA A 228 10.40 -14.80 2.26
C ALA A 228 10.27 -14.75 3.80
N LYS A 229 11.06 -13.89 4.48
CA LYS A 229 10.95 -13.71 5.93
C LYS A 229 9.61 -13.12 6.36
N GLN A 230 9.02 -12.22 5.59
CA GLN A 230 7.70 -11.66 5.90
C GLN A 230 6.61 -12.73 5.80
N SER A 231 6.68 -13.59 4.78
CA SER A 231 5.71 -14.68 4.57
C SER A 231 5.80 -15.82 5.58
N MET A 232 6.87 -15.90 6.39
CA MET A 232 7.02 -16.92 7.45
C MET A 232 6.51 -16.45 8.82
N VAL A 233 6.21 -15.16 8.98
CA VAL A 233 5.76 -14.55 10.25
C VAL A 233 4.26 -14.26 10.25
N ALA A 234 3.63 -14.29 9.07
CA ALA A 234 2.17 -14.19 8.90
C ALA A 234 1.53 -15.58 8.95
#